data_AF-T1HEX9-F1
#
_entry.id   AF-T1HEX9-F1
#
_cell.length_a   1.000
_cell.length_b   1.000
_cell.length_c   1.000
_cell.angle_alpha   90.00
_cell.angle_beta   90.00
_cell.angle_gamma   90.00
#
_symmetry.space_group_name_H-M   'P 1'
#
loop_
_entity.id
_entity.type
_entity.pdbx_description
1 polymer ?
#
loop_
_entity_poly.entity_id
_entity_poly.type
_entity_poly.pdbx_seq_one_letter_code
_entity_poly.pdbx_strand_id
1 'polypeptide(L)'
;MVVHTKPKYFFMVCALKLENNGKVYYFSPSISPHSSLTGSDFVGISSLYARLLGFKEGDFVIISAVNNLGSLRQIQVSPASEDDFEILSVSLSLNERGLISLMT
;
A
#
# COMPACT_ATOMS: atom_id res chain seq x y z
N MET A 1 2.44 6.40 -9.91
CA MET A 1 3.88 6.75 -9.84
C MET A 1 4.68 5.47 -10.04
N VAL A 2 5.78 5.53 -10.79
CA VAL A 2 6.61 4.36 -11.10
C VAL A 2 7.85 4.39 -10.22
N VAL A 3 8.11 3.29 -9.52
CA VAL A 3 9.21 3.16 -8.57
C VAL A 3 10.15 2.04 -9.04
N HIS A 4 11.46 2.31 -9.08
CA HIS A 4 12.48 1.35 -9.54
C HIS A 4 12.92 0.40 -8.41
N THR A 5 13.21 -0.85 -8.76
CA THR A 5 13.57 -1.93 -7.82
C THR A 5 14.62 -2.86 -8.43
N LYS A 6 15.29 -3.67 -7.59
CA LYS A 6 16.13 -4.79 -8.02
C LYS A 6 15.53 -6.08 -7.48
N PRO A 7 15.23 -7.10 -8.31
CA PRO A 7 14.48 -8.27 -7.85
C PRO A 7 15.38 -9.30 -7.16
N LYS A 8 14.87 -9.92 -6.09
CA LYS A 8 15.35 -11.19 -5.54
C LYS A 8 14.14 -12.11 -5.31
N TYR A 9 14.13 -13.24 -6.02
CA TYR A 9 13.28 -14.46 -5.98
C TYR A 9 11.92 -14.43 -5.23
N PHE A 10 10.86 -14.85 -5.94
CA PHE A 10 9.47 -14.97 -5.45
C PHE A 10 9.23 -16.26 -4.64
N PHE A 11 9.28 -16.14 -3.30
CA PHE A 11 8.43 -16.94 -2.41
C PHE A 11 7.10 -16.21 -2.21
N MET A 12 6.09 -16.86 -1.60
CA MET A 12 4.78 -16.24 -1.29
C MET A 12 4.99 -14.92 -0.53
N VAL A 13 4.86 -13.79 -1.24
CA VAL A 13 5.10 -12.46 -0.68
C VAL A 13 3.85 -12.03 0.10
N CYS A 14 3.97 -11.84 1.40
CA CYS A 14 2.88 -11.38 2.26
C CYS A 14 2.72 -9.85 2.19
N ALA A 15 3.84 -9.12 2.12
CA ALA A 15 3.85 -7.67 1.92
C ALA A 15 5.12 -7.21 1.21
N LEU A 16 5.10 -5.98 0.72
CA LEU A 16 6.27 -5.25 0.24
C LEU A 16 6.70 -4.23 1.30
N LYS A 17 7.97 -4.30 1.71
CA LYS A 17 8.61 -3.28 2.54
C LYS A 17 9.31 -2.27 1.62
N LEU A 18 8.97 -1.00 1.78
CA LEU A 18 9.60 0.11 1.08
C LEU A 18 10.38 0.97 2.06
N GLU A 19 11.65 1.24 1.75
CA GLU A 19 12.50 2.16 2.51
C GLU A 19 12.82 3.39 1.67
N ASN A 20 12.56 4.58 2.22
CA ASN A 20 12.87 5.87 1.60
C ASN A 20 13.29 6.88 2.68
N ASN A 21 14.48 7.48 2.54
CA ASN A 21 14.99 8.53 3.42
C ASN A 21 14.88 8.21 4.92
N GLY A 22 15.20 6.97 5.30
CA GLY A 22 15.13 6.49 6.70
C GLY A 22 13.72 6.16 7.20
N LYS A 23 12.68 6.34 6.38
CA LYS A 23 11.32 5.89 6.67
C LYS A 23 11.05 4.52 6.04
N VAL A 24 10.22 3.73 6.73
CA VAL A 24 9.84 2.39 6.30
C VAL A 24 8.33 2.30 6.18
N TYR A 25 7.86 1.73 5.09
CA TYR A 25 6.45 1.54 4.77
C TYR A 25 6.19 0.10 4.36
N TYR A 26 4.96 -0.37 4.59
CA TYR A 26 4.53 -1.72 4.25
C TYR A 26 3.28 -1.66 3.37
N PHE A 27 3.26 -2.44 2.30
CA PHE A 27 2.17 -2.47 1.33
C PHE A 27 1.74 -3.89 1.03
N SER A 28 0.44 -4.09 0.85
CA SER A 28 -0.11 -5.32 0.29
C SER A 28 0.16 -5.35 -1.22
N PRO A 29 0.90 -6.33 -1.75
CA PRO A 29 1.07 -6.46 -3.19
C PRO A 29 -0.24 -6.89 -3.85
N SER A 30 -0.59 -6.26 -4.96
CA SER A 30 -1.67 -6.70 -5.83
C SER A 30 -1.13 -6.82 -7.26
N ILE A 31 -1.42 -7.95 -7.90
CA ILE A 31 -1.02 -8.18 -9.30
C ILE A 31 -2.07 -7.52 -10.17
N SER A 32 -1.71 -6.43 -10.85
CA SER A 32 -2.57 -5.79 -11.84
C SER A 32 -2.26 -6.37 -13.23
N PRO A 33 -3.16 -7.19 -13.81
CA PRO A 33 -2.92 -7.77 -15.14
C PRO A 33 -2.94 -6.73 -16.27
N HIS A 34 -3.39 -5.51 -15.99
CA HIS A 34 -3.54 -4.42 -16.97
C HIS A 34 -2.55 -3.27 -16.75
N SER A 35 -1.55 -3.44 -15.88
CA SER A 35 -0.54 -2.40 -15.73
C SER A 35 0.32 -2.32 -16.99
N SER A 36 0.47 -1.12 -17.55
CA SER A 36 1.44 -0.82 -18.62
C SER A 36 2.90 -0.81 -18.12
N LEU A 37 3.14 -1.27 -16.88
CA LEU A 37 4.47 -1.42 -16.29
C LEU A 37 5.19 -2.57 -16.97
N THR A 38 6.03 -2.25 -17.93
CA THR A 38 6.89 -3.21 -18.63
C THR A 38 8.26 -3.25 -17.94
N GLY A 39 8.58 -4.39 -17.31
CA GLY A 39 9.88 -4.63 -16.68
C GLY A 39 9.78 -5.19 -15.27
N SER A 40 10.74 -6.06 -14.88
CA SER A 40 10.82 -6.69 -13.55
C SER A 40 11.13 -5.73 -12.41
N ASP A 41 11.55 -4.51 -12.77
CA ASP A 41 12.19 -3.58 -11.85
C ASP A 41 11.23 -2.45 -11.47
N PHE A 42 9.95 -2.52 -11.84
CA PHE A 42 8.99 -1.46 -11.58
C PHE A 42 7.85 -1.89 -10.67
N VAL A 43 7.51 -1.01 -9.72
CA VAL A 43 6.30 -1.14 -8.90
C VAL A 43 5.44 0.10 -9.08
N GLY A 44 4.16 -0.12 -9.32
CA GLY A 44 3.15 0.92 -9.37
C GLY A 44 2.55 1.17 -8.00
N ILE A 45 2.44 2.44 -7.63
CA ILE A 45 1.65 2.88 -6.46
C ILE A 45 0.66 3.95 -6.90
N SER A 46 -0.49 3.99 -6.21
CA SER A 46 -1.50 5.02 -6.43
C SER A 46 -0.89 6.42 -6.23
N SER A 47 -1.32 7.37 -7.05
CA SER A 47 -0.83 8.75 -6.99
C SER A 47 -1.19 9.43 -5.67
N LEU A 48 -2.38 9.12 -5.12
CA LEU A 48 -2.82 9.65 -3.83
C LEU A 48 -1.92 9.15 -2.69
N TYR A 49 -1.68 7.83 -2.62
CA TYR A 49 -0.81 7.25 -1.60
C TYR A 49 0.62 7.79 -1.72
N ALA A 50 1.17 7.87 -2.93
CA ALA A 50 2.50 8.45 -3.14
C ALA A 50 2.61 9.88 -2.61
N ARG A 51 1.60 10.73 -2.89
CA ARG A 51 1.57 12.12 -2.39
C ARG A 51 1.45 12.19 -0.88
N LEU A 52 0.59 11.39 -0.25
CA LEU A 52 0.42 11.35 1.21
C LEU A 52 1.70 10.89 1.92
N LEU A 53 2.46 9.98 1.30
CA LEU A 53 3.75 9.52 1.81
C LEU A 53 4.90 10.49 1.50
N GLY A 54 4.64 11.55 0.72
CA GLY A 54 5.62 12.57 0.35
C GLY A 54 6.61 12.12 -0.73
N PHE A 55 6.28 11.06 -1.48
CA PHE A 55 7.10 10.59 -2.59
C PHE A 55 7.04 11.56 -3.78
N LYS A 56 8.20 11.80 -4.37
CA LYS A 56 8.36 12.61 -5.57
C LYS A 56 8.82 11.75 -6.74
N GLU A 57 8.44 12.16 -7.94
CA GLU A 57 8.96 11.53 -9.14
C GLU A 57 10.50 11.60 -9.16
N GLY A 58 11.14 10.46 -9.44
CA GLY A 58 12.60 10.33 -9.40
C GLY A 58 13.16 9.94 -8.02
N ASP A 59 12.34 9.80 -6.97
CA ASP A 59 12.81 9.27 -5.69
C ASP A 59 13.32 7.83 -5.86
N PHE A 60 14.51 7.58 -5.33
CA PHE A 60 15.05 6.22 -5.20
C PHE A 60 14.51 5.60 -3.91
N VAL A 61 13.90 4.44 -4.04
CA VAL A 61 13.45 3.68 -2.87
C VAL A 61 13.96 2.25 -2.97
N ILE A 62 14.03 1.58 -1.82
CA ILE A 62 14.41 0.17 -1.75
C ILE A 62 13.13 -0.62 -1.46
N ILE A 63 12.78 -1.54 -2.35
CA ILE A 63 11.67 -2.47 -2.15
C ILE A 63 12.22 -3.85 -1.83
N SER A 64 11.68 -4.48 -0.78
CA SER A 64 11.99 -5.85 -0.40
C SER A 64 10.71 -6.63 -0.08
N ALA A 65 10.72 -7.92 -0.41
CA ALA A 65 9.62 -8.82 -0.10
C ALA A 65 9.63 -9.21 1.38
N VAL A 66 8.46 -9.20 2.01
CA VAL A 66 8.22 -9.69 3.37
C VAL A 66 7.43 -10.99 3.25
N ASN A 67 8.05 -12.11 3.61
CA ASN A 67 7.48 -13.46 3.46
C ASN A 67 6.87 -14.00 4.74
N ASN A 68 6.97 -13.26 5.85
CA ASN A 68 6.39 -13.63 7.13
C ASN A 68 5.87 -12.39 7.83
N LEU A 69 4.56 -12.35 8.04
CA LEU A 69 3.86 -11.29 8.74
C LEU A 69 2.96 -11.93 9.80
N GLY A 70 3.07 -11.44 11.03
CA GLY A 70 2.14 -11.82 12.09
C GLY A 70 0.74 -11.31 11.78
N SER A 71 -0.28 -12.10 12.13
CA SER A 71 -1.67 -11.65 12.04
C SER A 71 -1.97 -10.68 13.17
N LEU A 72 -2.53 -9.52 12.83
CA LEU A 72 -3.03 -8.55 13.81
C LEU A 72 -4.39 -9.02 14.33
N ARG A 73 -4.53 -9.15 15.66
CA ARG A 73 -5.81 -9.51 16.29
C ARG A 73 -6.79 -8.33 16.36
N GLN A 74 -6.26 -7.13 16.48
CA GLN A 74 -7.02 -5.89 16.60
C GLN A 74 -6.19 -4.73 16.05
N ILE A 75 -6.85 -3.80 15.38
CA ILE A 75 -6.28 -2.53 14.95
C ILE A 75 -7.27 -1.42 15.30
N GLN A 76 -6.74 -0.27 15.72
CA GLN A 76 -7.53 0.95 15.92
C GLN A 76 -7.17 1.92 14.81
N VAL A 77 -8.19 2.44 14.13
CA VAL A 77 -8.05 3.43 13.05
C VAL A 77 -8.94 4.62 13.36
N SER A 78 -8.49 5.80 12.98
CA SER A 78 -9.26 7.04 13.08
C SER A 78 -9.42 7.67 11.69
N PRO A 79 -10.54 8.35 11.42
CA PRO A 79 -10.70 9.15 10.20
C PRO A 79 -9.59 10.20 10.08
N ALA A 80 -9.21 10.53 8.84
CA ALA A 80 -8.19 11.55 8.59
C ALA A 80 -8.75 12.97 8.73
N SER A 81 -10.05 13.15 8.55
CA SER A 81 -10.77 14.42 8.68
C SER A 81 -12.17 14.24 9.26
N GLU A 82 -12.83 15.35 9.61
CA GLU A 82 -14.23 15.37 10.04
C GLU A 82 -15.17 14.91 8.92
N ASP A 83 -14.90 15.31 7.68
CA ASP A 83 -15.64 14.84 6.50
C ASP A 83 -15.52 13.31 6.34
N ASP A 84 -14.33 12.75 6.55
CA ASP A 84 -14.14 11.29 6.53
C ASP A 84 -14.91 10.60 7.65
N PHE A 85 -15.01 11.23 8.83
CA PHE A 85 -15.82 10.73 9.94
C PHE A 85 -17.30 10.72 9.57
N GLU A 86 -17.82 11.80 8.97
CA GLU A 86 -19.21 11.88 8.54
C GLU A 86 -19.51 10.79 7.49
N ILE A 87 -18.67 10.67 6.47
CA ILE A 87 -18.79 9.63 5.43
C ILE A 87 -18.78 8.23 6.05
N LEU A 88 -17.85 7.96 6.97
CA LEU A 88 -17.77 6.67 7.66
C LEU A 88 -19.01 6.42 8.52
N SER A 89 -19.51 7.44 9.23
CA SER A 89 -20.70 7.32 10.07
C SER A 89 -21.96 6.96 9.26
N VAL A 90 -22.10 7.56 8.07
CA VAL A 90 -23.18 7.27 7.13
C VAL A 90 -23.00 5.88 6.50
N SER A 91 -21.77 5.50 6.13
CA SER A 91 -21.47 4.24 5.43
C SER A 91 -21.51 3.01 6.36
N LEU A 92 -21.09 3.15 7.61
CA LEU A 92 -21.10 2.07 8.62
C LEU A 92 -22.51 1.69 9.05
N SER A 93 -23.47 2.61 8.91
CA SER A 93 -24.89 2.29 9.05
C SER A 93 -25.41 1.32 7.96
N LEU A 94 -24.65 1.14 6.87
CA LEU A 94 -25.03 0.36 5.70
C LEU A 94 -24.25 -0.94 5.46
N ASN A 95 -23.10 -1.23 6.12
CA ASN A 95 -22.48 -2.57 6.24
C ASN A 95 -21.07 -2.53 6.88
N GLU A 96 -20.77 -3.44 7.81
CA GLU A 96 -19.44 -3.63 8.47
C GLU A 96 -18.29 -4.04 7.52
N ARG A 97 -18.57 -4.26 6.22
CA ARG A 97 -17.63 -4.84 5.24
C ARG A 97 -16.72 -3.81 4.54
N GLY A 98 -16.93 -2.52 4.75
CA GLY A 98 -16.25 -1.45 4.00
C GLY A 98 -14.72 -1.44 4.17
N LEU A 99 -14.22 -1.68 5.39
CA LEU A 99 -12.78 -1.62 5.67
C LEU A 99 -11.99 -2.76 5.02
N ILE A 100 -12.56 -3.96 4.94
CA ILE A 100 -11.89 -5.13 4.34
C ILE A 100 -11.89 -5.02 2.82
N SER A 101 -12.99 -4.53 2.22
CA SER A 101 -13.09 -4.38 0.76
C SER A 101 -12.20 -3.28 0.19
N LEU A 102 -11.76 -2.30 0.99
CA LEU A 102 -10.88 -1.21 0.54
C LEU A 102 -9.38 -1.58 0.60
N MET A 103 -9.05 -2.68 1.27
CA MET A 103 -7.66 -3.15 1.50
C MET A 103 -7.22 -4.30 0.57
N THR A 104 -8.12 -4.83 -0.25
CA THR A 104 -7.87 -5.80 -1.33
C THR A 104 -8.00 -5.14 -2.69
#